data_AF-A0A0K6I149-F1
#
_entry.id   AF-A0A0K6I149-F1
#
_cell.length_a   1.000
_cell.length_b   1.000
_cell.length_c   1.000
_cell.angle_alpha   90.00
_cell.angle_beta   90.00
_cell.angle_gamma   90.00
#
_symmetry.space_group_name_H-M   'P 1'
#
loop_
_entity.id
_entity.type
_entity.pdbx_description
1 polymer ?
#
loop_
_entity_poly.entity_id
_entity_poly.type
_entity_poly.pdbx_seq_one_letter_code
_entity_poly.pdbx_strand_id
1 'polypeptide(L)'
;MKSVRPKDGPDNPPAEGGGRNAEADFHGQKRTNDTHASTTGPQAWLYKKGKGKEAKLCFMGHGLMENRHGLLVDACLTPAGGYAGRVAALHMIEPLADRPRRITLGAGKGYDTEDFVNELRSMKVTQHVAQNTSSHRSAIDGRTKRHGSYAVSQRIRKRIEEAFGWIKTVACQDMTKFRGRDRAGWAFTCAAAAYNLVRLPKLMAASA
;
A
#
# COMPACT_ATOMS: atom_id res chain seq x y z
N MET A 1 -16.91 -4.20 13.34
CA MET A 1 -17.26 -3.07 12.44
C MET A 1 -18.46 -2.28 12.97
N LYS A 2 -18.55 -2.03 14.29
CA LYS A 2 -19.71 -1.40 14.95
C LYS A 2 -19.73 0.13 14.84
N SER A 3 -18.60 0.75 14.47
CA SER A 3 -18.46 2.21 14.31
C SER A 3 -18.75 2.73 12.90
N VAL A 4 -19.01 1.84 11.93
CA VAL A 4 -19.32 2.22 10.55
C VAL A 4 -20.81 2.53 10.46
N ARG A 5 -21.14 3.80 10.18
CA ARG A 5 -22.52 4.29 10.12
C ARG A 5 -22.81 4.92 8.75
N PRO A 6 -24.10 4.96 8.32
CA PRO A 6 -24.52 5.75 7.17
C PRO A 6 -24.11 7.22 7.35
N LYS A 7 -23.72 7.89 6.26
CA LYS A 7 -23.39 9.33 6.31
C LYS A 7 -24.62 10.23 6.37
N ASP A 8 -25.68 9.87 5.64
CA ASP A 8 -26.89 10.69 5.47
C ASP A 8 -28.08 10.17 6.30
N GLY A 9 -27.81 9.37 7.34
CA GLY A 9 -28.85 8.91 8.27
C GLY A 9 -29.15 9.98 9.32
N PRO A 10 -30.37 10.03 9.89
CA PRO A 10 -30.61 10.86 11.06
C PRO A 10 -29.59 10.48 12.15
N ASP A 11 -29.01 11.49 12.80
CA ASP A 11 -28.32 11.32 14.09
C ASP A 11 -29.37 10.90 15.11
N ASN A 12 -29.87 9.66 15.00
CA ASN A 12 -30.79 9.13 15.97
C ASN A 12 -30.04 9.16 17.29
N PRO A 13 -30.55 9.89 18.30
CA PRO A 13 -30.00 9.80 19.64
C PRO A 13 -29.95 8.31 20.03
N PRO A 14 -28.96 7.88 20.81
CA PRO A 14 -28.91 6.50 21.25
C PRO A 14 -30.29 6.17 21.83
N ALA A 15 -30.95 5.13 21.29
CA ALA A 15 -32.24 4.68 21.79
C ALA A 15 -32.14 4.59 23.31
N GLU A 16 -33.07 5.22 24.03
CA GLU A 16 -33.08 5.17 25.50
C GLU A 16 -32.99 3.70 25.93
N GLY A 17 -31.88 3.34 26.58
CA GLY A 17 -31.60 1.97 27.03
C GLY A 17 -30.57 1.17 26.22
N GLY A 18 -30.13 1.64 25.05
CA GLY A 18 -29.09 0.98 24.25
C GLY A 18 -27.72 1.61 24.46
N GLY A 19 -26.79 0.93 25.13
CA GLY A 19 -25.42 1.42 25.31
C GLY A 19 -24.70 1.75 23.98
N ARG A 20 -23.45 2.25 24.04
CA ARG A 20 -22.62 2.63 22.87
C ARG A 20 -22.49 1.56 21.76
N ASN A 21 -22.93 0.33 22.00
CA ASN A 21 -22.90 -0.83 21.12
C ASN A 21 -24.30 -1.42 20.85
N ALA A 22 -25.31 -0.59 20.52
CA ALA A 22 -26.60 -1.10 20.07
C ALA A 22 -26.46 -2.08 18.90
N GLU A 23 -27.21 -3.18 18.94
CA GLU A 23 -27.26 -4.12 17.83
C GLU A 23 -27.91 -3.46 16.62
N ALA A 24 -27.33 -3.69 15.46
CA ALA A 24 -27.88 -3.20 14.21
C ALA A 24 -27.76 -4.32 13.19
N ASP A 25 -28.89 -4.66 12.58
CA ASP A 25 -28.95 -5.63 11.50
C ASP A 25 -28.48 -4.97 10.20
N PHE A 26 -27.57 -5.66 9.53
CA PHE A 26 -26.90 -5.18 8.34
C PHE A 26 -26.98 -6.19 7.19
N HIS A 27 -27.78 -7.25 7.36
CA HIS A 27 -27.97 -8.26 6.35
C HIS A 27 -28.61 -7.64 5.10
N GLY A 28 -28.01 -7.89 3.92
CA GLY A 28 -28.50 -7.37 2.63
C GLY A 28 -28.13 -5.91 2.30
N GLN A 29 -27.55 -5.15 3.23
CA GLN A 29 -27.16 -3.76 2.96
C GLN A 29 -25.79 -3.66 2.28
N LYS A 30 -25.74 -2.98 1.12
CA LYS A 30 -24.47 -2.68 0.44
C LYS A 30 -23.80 -1.48 1.10
N ARG A 31 -22.66 -1.72 1.75
CA ARG A 31 -21.84 -0.67 2.36
C ARG A 31 -20.71 -0.25 1.43
N THR A 32 -20.70 1.02 1.08
CA THR A 32 -19.62 1.65 0.28
C THR A 32 -19.00 2.79 1.07
N ASN A 33 -17.82 3.25 0.65
CA ASN A 33 -17.20 4.44 1.23
C ASN A 33 -18.00 5.72 0.95
N ASP A 34 -18.88 5.72 -0.05
CA ASP A 34 -19.77 6.85 -0.34
C ASP A 34 -20.89 6.93 0.69
N THR A 35 -21.49 5.78 1.00
CA THR A 35 -22.68 5.67 1.85
C THR A 35 -22.37 5.57 3.33
N HIS A 36 -21.20 5.03 3.70
CA HIS A 36 -20.85 4.73 5.09
C HIS A 36 -19.45 5.21 5.46
N ALA A 37 -19.26 5.62 6.70
CA ALA A 37 -17.96 6.01 7.26
C ALA A 37 -17.84 5.61 8.74
N SER A 38 -16.61 5.55 9.24
CA SER A 38 -16.36 5.38 10.69
C SER A 38 -16.60 6.70 11.41
N THR A 39 -17.41 6.69 12.48
CA THR A 39 -17.64 7.88 13.31
C THR A 39 -16.38 8.39 14.02
N THR A 40 -15.44 7.50 14.33
CA THR A 40 -14.20 7.85 15.06
C THR A 40 -13.00 8.09 14.13
N GLY A 41 -13.14 7.79 12.84
CA GLY A 41 -12.04 7.84 11.87
C GLY A 41 -12.57 7.89 10.44
N PRO A 42 -13.24 8.98 10.03
CA PRO A 42 -13.97 9.06 8.76
C PRO A 42 -13.05 8.96 7.53
N GLN A 43 -11.75 9.21 7.71
CA GLN A 43 -10.75 9.13 6.63
C GLN A 43 -10.26 7.69 6.36
N ALA A 44 -10.52 6.72 7.25
CA ALA A 44 -10.18 5.32 7.00
C ALA A 44 -11.26 4.69 6.12
N TRP A 45 -10.86 4.09 4.99
CA TRP A 45 -11.81 3.60 3.99
C TRP A 45 -12.02 2.10 4.14
N LEU A 46 -13.24 1.64 3.89
CA LEU A 46 -13.59 0.24 3.70
C LEU A 46 -12.85 -0.28 2.47
N TYR A 47 -12.00 -1.29 2.70
CA TYR A 47 -11.23 -1.93 1.66
C TYR A 47 -11.24 -3.45 1.82
N LYS A 48 -11.32 -4.15 0.69
CA LYS A 48 -11.31 -5.61 0.62
C LYS A 48 -10.06 -6.07 -0.12
N LYS A 49 -9.19 -6.82 0.56
CA LYS A 49 -7.92 -7.28 -0.01
C LYS A 49 -8.08 -8.27 -1.18
N GLY A 50 -9.19 -9.01 -1.23
CA GLY A 50 -9.45 -9.97 -2.30
C GLY A 50 -10.82 -10.64 -2.17
N LYS A 51 -11.19 -11.43 -3.18
CA LYS A 51 -12.45 -12.20 -3.19
C LYS A 51 -12.53 -13.10 -1.95
N GLY A 52 -13.68 -13.10 -1.27
CA GLY A 52 -13.90 -13.88 -0.05
C GLY A 52 -13.20 -13.36 1.21
N LYS A 53 -12.49 -12.21 1.14
CA LYS A 53 -11.95 -11.56 2.34
C LYS A 53 -12.93 -10.52 2.89
N GLU A 54 -12.90 -10.35 4.21
CA GLU A 54 -13.63 -9.30 4.89
C GLU A 54 -13.18 -7.92 4.42
N ALA A 55 -14.10 -6.97 4.39
CA ALA A 55 -13.75 -5.57 4.26
C ALA A 55 -13.27 -5.05 5.62
N LYS A 56 -12.21 -4.25 5.63
CA LYS A 56 -11.72 -3.56 6.84
C LYS A 56 -11.63 -2.07 6.57
N LEU A 57 -11.82 -1.28 7.62
CA LEU A 57 -11.42 0.12 7.58
C LEU A 57 -9.90 0.18 7.64
N CYS A 58 -9.28 0.77 6.63
CA CYS A 58 -7.83 0.96 6.64
C CYS A 58 -7.38 2.17 5.84
N PHE A 59 -6.14 2.54 6.09
CA PHE A 59 -5.31 3.27 5.15
C PHE A 59 -4.43 2.28 4.39
N MET A 60 -3.87 2.69 3.25
CA MET A 60 -2.87 1.90 2.53
C MET A 60 -1.50 2.55 2.68
N GLY A 61 -0.58 1.83 3.31
CA GLY A 61 0.83 2.20 3.38
C GLY A 61 1.57 1.68 2.16
N HIS A 62 2.38 2.55 1.55
CA HIS A 62 3.20 2.26 0.38
C HIS A 62 4.65 2.54 0.72
N GLY A 63 5.54 1.68 0.23
CA GLY A 63 6.98 1.83 0.44
C GLY A 63 7.70 1.67 -0.88
N LEU A 64 8.72 2.50 -1.09
CA LEU A 64 9.69 2.34 -2.16
C LEU A 64 11.01 1.87 -1.55
N MET A 65 11.57 0.79 -2.08
CA MET A 65 12.78 0.15 -1.55
C MET A 65 13.88 0.16 -2.61
N GLU A 66 15.09 0.53 -2.22
CA GLU A 66 16.26 0.30 -3.06
C GLU A 66 16.72 -1.17 -2.96
N ASN A 67 17.09 -1.77 -4.09
CA ASN A 67 17.29 -3.22 -4.16
C ASN A 67 18.62 -3.73 -3.58
N ARG A 68 19.68 -2.91 -3.55
CA ARG A 68 21.02 -3.34 -3.18
C ARG A 68 21.09 -3.70 -1.70
N HIS A 69 20.68 -2.79 -0.82
CA HIS A 69 20.70 -2.99 0.62
C HIS A 69 19.30 -3.17 1.20
N GLY A 70 18.24 -3.04 0.41
CA GLY A 70 16.85 -3.23 0.84
C GLY A 70 16.37 -2.15 1.81
N LEU A 71 16.93 -0.95 1.72
CA LEU A 71 16.48 0.19 2.51
C LEU A 71 15.24 0.82 1.88
N LEU A 72 14.30 1.27 2.72
CA LEU A 72 13.18 2.08 2.28
C LEU A 72 13.69 3.50 1.97
N VAL A 73 13.48 3.95 0.73
CA VAL A 73 13.89 5.29 0.28
C VAL A 73 12.71 6.27 0.26
N ASP A 74 11.48 5.75 0.24
CA ASP A 74 10.27 6.53 0.39
C ASP A 74 9.18 5.68 1.07
N ALA A 75 8.28 6.34 1.79
CA ALA A 75 7.15 5.72 2.45
C ALA A 75 6.02 6.75 2.61
N CYS A 76 4.83 6.42 2.09
CA CYS A 76 3.66 7.28 2.19
C CYS A 76 2.40 6.50 2.53
N LEU A 77 1.37 7.22 2.99
CA LEU A 77 0.08 6.65 3.38
C LEU A 77 -1.04 7.32 2.59
N THR A 78 -1.88 6.52 1.93
CA THR A 78 -3.02 7.02 1.16
C THR A 78 -4.34 6.48 1.71
N PRO A 79 -5.49 7.07 1.31
CA PRO A 79 -6.76 6.36 1.39
C PRO A 79 -6.65 4.99 0.70
N ALA A 80 -7.39 4.01 1.22
CA ALA A 80 -7.37 2.67 0.65
C ALA A 80 -8.20 2.62 -0.65
N GLY A 81 -7.62 2.09 -1.73
CA GLY A 81 -8.29 2.04 -3.03
C GLY A 81 -7.61 1.10 -4.02
N GLY A 82 -8.36 0.65 -5.02
CA GLY A 82 -7.86 -0.32 -6.02
C GLY A 82 -6.70 0.19 -6.88
N TYR A 83 -6.60 1.52 -7.04
CA TYR A 83 -5.55 2.19 -7.80
C TYR A 83 -4.47 2.80 -6.91
N ALA A 84 -4.67 2.85 -5.59
CA ALA A 84 -3.84 3.60 -4.66
C ALA A 84 -2.36 3.18 -4.74
N GLY A 85 -2.09 1.88 -4.86
CA GLY A 85 -0.72 1.38 -4.99
C GLY A 85 -0.02 1.87 -6.26
N ARG A 86 -0.71 1.87 -7.41
CA ARG A 86 -0.12 2.31 -8.69
C ARG A 86 0.14 3.81 -8.70
N VAL A 87 -0.83 4.60 -8.22
CA VAL A 87 -0.67 6.06 -8.10
C VAL A 87 0.48 6.41 -7.16
N ALA A 88 0.54 5.79 -5.98
CA ALA A 88 1.62 6.03 -5.03
C ALA A 88 2.98 5.60 -5.59
N ALA A 89 3.07 4.48 -6.33
CA ALA A 89 4.31 4.03 -6.94
C ALA A 89 4.83 5.01 -8.01
N LEU A 90 3.95 5.61 -8.83
CA LEU A 90 4.34 6.66 -9.78
C LEU A 90 4.83 7.90 -9.03
N HIS A 91 4.08 8.34 -8.02
CA HIS A 91 4.46 9.50 -7.20
C HIS A 91 5.82 9.34 -6.52
N MET A 92 6.12 8.17 -5.97
CA MET A 92 7.40 7.92 -5.29
C MET A 92 8.59 7.73 -6.26
N ILE A 93 8.35 7.23 -7.48
CA ILE A 93 9.43 6.97 -8.44
C ILE A 93 9.77 8.18 -9.31
N GLU A 94 8.79 9.06 -9.57
CA GLU A 94 8.94 10.22 -10.45
C GLU A 94 10.08 11.16 -10.02
N PRO A 95 10.21 11.59 -8.74
CA PRO A 95 11.34 12.43 -8.31
C PRO A 95 12.70 11.76 -8.48
N LEU A 96 12.72 10.42 -8.53
CA LEU A 96 13.93 9.63 -8.71
C LEU A 96 14.19 9.33 -10.19
N ALA A 97 13.25 9.61 -11.09
CA ALA A 97 13.38 9.28 -12.51
C ALA A 97 14.16 10.34 -13.29
N ASP A 98 14.24 11.58 -12.78
CA ASP A 98 15.00 12.66 -13.40
C ASP A 98 16.52 12.48 -13.19
N ARG A 99 17.14 11.67 -14.06
CA ARG A 99 18.59 11.44 -14.04
C ARG A 99 19.12 10.91 -15.38
N PRO A 100 20.43 11.06 -15.65
CA PRO A 100 21.05 10.56 -16.88
C PRO A 100 20.94 9.04 -17.06
N ARG A 101 21.04 8.29 -15.95
CA ARG A 101 21.02 6.83 -15.98
C ARG A 101 19.62 6.30 -15.70
N ARG A 102 19.06 5.58 -16.68
CA ARG A 102 17.80 4.85 -16.52
C ARG A 102 17.82 3.92 -15.31
N ILE A 103 16.73 3.93 -14.56
CA ILE A 103 16.47 3.03 -13.43
C ILE A 103 15.45 1.97 -13.75
N THR A 104 15.32 1.02 -12.82
CA THR A 104 14.39 -0.08 -12.88
C THR A 104 13.45 -0.01 -11.68
N LEU A 105 12.14 -0.17 -11.90
CA LEU A 105 11.17 -0.29 -10.81
C LEU A 105 10.62 -1.72 -10.74
N GLY A 106 10.87 -2.39 -9.61
CA GLY A 106 10.34 -3.71 -9.32
C GLY A 106 8.94 -3.64 -8.71
N ALA A 107 7.96 -4.35 -9.26
CA ALA A 107 6.61 -4.40 -8.68
C ALA A 107 5.93 -5.77 -8.83
N GLY A 108 4.89 -6.00 -8.04
CA GLY A 108 4.08 -7.22 -8.09
C GLY A 108 3.12 -7.27 -9.28
N LYS A 109 2.47 -8.42 -9.49
CA LYS A 109 1.60 -8.65 -10.66
C LYS A 109 0.39 -7.71 -10.78
N GLY A 110 -0.07 -7.12 -9.68
CA GLY A 110 -1.18 -6.15 -9.70
C GLY A 110 -0.83 -4.79 -10.35
N TYR A 111 0.44 -4.59 -10.68
CA TYR A 111 0.95 -3.43 -11.39
C TYR A 111 1.13 -3.68 -12.89
N ASP A 112 0.90 -4.91 -13.38
CA ASP A 112 0.96 -5.22 -14.80
C ASP A 112 -0.32 -4.75 -15.49
N THR A 113 -0.42 -3.43 -15.65
CA THR A 113 -1.52 -2.72 -16.30
C THR A 113 -0.95 -1.74 -17.32
N GLU A 114 -1.67 -1.54 -18.42
CA GLU A 114 -1.18 -0.73 -19.56
C GLU A 114 -0.88 0.71 -19.16
N ASP A 115 -1.78 1.35 -18.41
CA ASP A 115 -1.64 2.69 -17.85
C ASP A 115 -0.31 2.84 -17.07
N PHE A 116 -0.09 1.99 -16.08
CA PHE A 116 1.09 2.07 -15.22
C PHE A 116 2.39 1.77 -15.96
N VAL A 117 2.37 0.80 -16.88
CA VAL A 117 3.55 0.48 -17.70
C VAL A 117 3.89 1.64 -18.62
N ASN A 118 2.90 2.28 -19.24
CA ASN A 118 3.10 3.41 -20.13
C ASN A 118 3.62 4.65 -19.38
N GLU A 119 3.11 4.94 -18.18
CA GLU A 119 3.64 6.03 -17.35
C GLU A 119 5.11 5.79 -16.93
N LEU A 120 5.48 4.55 -16.58
CA LEU A 120 6.89 4.25 -16.35
C LEU A 120 7.75 4.43 -17.61
N ARG A 121 7.19 4.19 -18.81
CA ARG A 121 7.92 4.40 -20.07
C ARG A 121 8.14 5.89 -20.35
N SER A 122 7.14 6.73 -20.10
CA SER A 122 7.25 8.19 -20.29
C SER A 122 8.33 8.78 -19.38
N MET A 123 8.43 8.29 -18.14
CA MET A 123 9.49 8.64 -17.18
C MET A 123 10.85 7.97 -17.45
N LYS A 124 11.00 7.22 -18.55
CA LYS A 124 12.22 6.44 -18.88
C LYS A 124 12.62 5.45 -17.78
N VAL A 125 11.69 4.93 -16.99
CA VAL A 125 11.92 3.87 -15.98
C VAL A 125 11.70 2.50 -16.63
N THR A 126 12.60 1.55 -16.43
CA THR A 126 12.43 0.16 -16.89
C THR A 126 11.50 -0.60 -15.94
N GLN A 127 10.45 -1.22 -16.49
CA GLN A 127 9.37 -1.85 -15.73
C GLN A 127 9.73 -3.28 -15.33
N HIS A 128 10.38 -3.48 -14.19
CA HIS A 128 10.57 -4.81 -13.62
C HIS A 128 9.31 -5.30 -12.87
N VAL A 129 8.15 -5.19 -13.52
CA VAL A 129 6.86 -5.63 -13.00
C VAL A 129 6.67 -7.11 -13.31
N ALA A 130 6.21 -7.89 -12.34
CA ALA A 130 5.87 -9.30 -12.56
C ALA A 130 4.68 -9.42 -13.52
N GLN A 131 4.78 -10.26 -14.55
CA GLN A 131 3.69 -10.45 -15.50
C GLN A 131 2.42 -11.02 -14.85
N ASN A 132 1.28 -10.60 -15.37
CA ASN A 132 -0.05 -11.09 -15.04
C ASN A 132 -0.70 -11.66 -16.30
N THR A 133 -0.53 -12.97 -16.52
CA THR A 133 -1.06 -13.69 -17.69
C THR A 133 -2.31 -14.50 -17.38
N SER A 134 -2.90 -14.36 -16.19
CA SER A 134 -4.00 -15.23 -15.75
C SER A 134 -5.36 -14.92 -16.40
N SER A 135 -5.54 -13.72 -16.94
CA SER A 135 -6.83 -13.30 -17.51
C SER A 135 -6.71 -12.36 -18.72
N HIS A 136 -5.52 -11.81 -18.98
CA HIS A 136 -5.28 -10.85 -20.05
C HIS A 136 -3.84 -10.99 -20.57
N ARG A 137 -3.56 -10.36 -21.71
CA ARG A 137 -2.20 -10.20 -22.21
C ARG A 137 -1.44 -9.22 -21.30
N SER A 138 -0.25 -9.63 -20.86
CA SER A 138 0.64 -8.79 -20.04
C SER A 138 1.05 -7.52 -20.80
N ALA A 139 1.09 -6.38 -20.09
CA ALA A 139 1.62 -5.12 -20.62
C ALA A 139 3.16 -5.11 -20.66
N ILE A 140 3.79 -6.02 -19.90
CA ILE A 140 5.24 -6.26 -19.97
C ILE A 140 5.58 -7.19 -21.14
N ASP A 141 6.36 -6.67 -22.07
CA ASP A 141 6.80 -7.40 -23.26
C ASP A 141 8.06 -8.27 -23.01
N GLY A 142 8.42 -9.10 -24.01
CA GLY A 142 9.59 -9.97 -23.97
C GLY A 142 10.93 -9.22 -23.90
N ARG A 143 10.99 -7.99 -24.42
CA ARG A 143 12.22 -7.18 -24.43
C ARG A 143 12.62 -6.78 -23.02
N THR A 144 11.67 -6.49 -22.14
CA THR A 144 11.96 -6.19 -20.72
C THR A 144 12.43 -7.45 -19.97
N LYS A 145 11.85 -8.61 -20.25
CA LYS A 145 12.14 -9.86 -19.52
C LYS A 145 13.45 -10.54 -19.90
N ARG A 146 13.96 -10.33 -21.12
CA ARG A 146 15.15 -11.04 -21.63
C ARG A 146 16.44 -10.74 -20.84
N HIS A 147 16.46 -9.65 -20.07
CA HIS A 147 17.63 -9.21 -19.34
C HIS A 147 17.75 -9.92 -17.99
N GLY A 148 18.94 -10.42 -17.63
CA GLY A 148 19.19 -11.07 -16.33
C GLY A 148 18.87 -10.17 -15.13
N SER A 149 18.99 -8.85 -15.29
CA SER A 149 18.57 -7.86 -14.28
C SER A 149 17.09 -7.93 -13.92
N TYR A 150 16.21 -8.31 -14.86
CA TYR A 150 14.79 -8.51 -14.58
C TYR A 150 14.60 -9.67 -13.61
N ALA A 151 15.24 -10.82 -13.87
CA ALA A 151 15.14 -12.00 -13.01
C ALA A 151 15.68 -11.72 -11.59
N VAL A 152 16.80 -11.01 -11.48
CA VAL A 152 17.35 -10.57 -10.19
C VAL A 152 16.37 -9.65 -9.46
N SER A 153 15.81 -8.67 -10.15
CA SER A 153 14.83 -7.74 -9.58
C SER A 153 13.56 -8.45 -9.08
N GLN A 154 13.08 -9.48 -9.78
CA GLN A 154 11.93 -10.27 -9.33
C GLN A 154 12.19 -11.04 -8.03
N ARG A 155 13.44 -11.46 -7.80
CA ARG A 155 13.85 -12.11 -6.55
C ARG A 155 13.95 -11.08 -5.42
N ILE A 156 14.67 -9.99 -5.66
CA ILE A 156 14.95 -8.97 -4.64
C ILE A 156 13.70 -8.21 -4.21
N ARG A 157 12.76 -7.89 -5.12
CA ARG A 157 11.56 -7.10 -4.76
C ARG A 157 10.74 -7.71 -3.63
N LYS A 158 10.81 -9.03 -3.42
CA LYS A 158 10.10 -9.72 -2.34
C LYS A 158 10.61 -9.30 -0.95
N ARG A 159 11.83 -8.80 -0.86
CA ARG A 159 12.46 -8.32 0.38
C ARG A 159 11.71 -7.14 1.01
N ILE A 160 10.95 -6.38 0.23
CA ILE A 160 10.11 -5.31 0.78
C ILE A 160 9.06 -5.83 1.77
N GLU A 161 8.66 -7.11 1.65
CA GLU A 161 7.75 -7.75 2.59
C GLU A 161 8.37 -7.93 3.98
N GLU A 162 9.71 -7.99 4.10
CA GLU A 162 10.39 -7.98 5.41
C GLU A 162 10.18 -6.64 6.12
N ALA A 163 10.28 -5.53 5.38
CA ALA A 163 10.04 -4.19 5.89
C ALA A 163 8.57 -4.02 6.32
N PHE A 164 7.63 -4.40 5.45
CA PHE A 164 6.20 -4.36 5.80
C PHE A 164 5.84 -5.29 6.95
N GLY A 165 6.48 -6.46 7.05
CA GLY A 165 6.33 -7.37 8.17
C GLY A 165 6.73 -6.69 9.47
N TRP A 166 7.95 -6.13 9.52
CA TRP A 166 8.47 -5.44 10.71
C TRP A 166 7.63 -4.21 11.09
N ILE A 167 7.23 -3.38 10.12
CA ILE A 167 6.41 -2.19 10.36
C ILE A 167 5.06 -2.57 10.98
N LYS A 168 4.44 -3.65 10.52
CA LYS A 168 3.16 -4.12 11.05
C LYS A 168 3.29 -4.67 12.45
N THR A 169 4.25 -5.58 12.66
CA THR A 169 4.32 -6.39 13.88
C THR A 169 5.14 -5.73 14.99
N VAL A 170 6.30 -5.15 14.66
CA VAL A 170 7.22 -4.56 15.65
C VAL A 170 6.92 -3.08 15.86
N ALA A 171 6.69 -2.32 14.79
CA ALA A 171 6.31 -0.91 14.91
C ALA A 171 4.80 -0.70 15.14
N CYS A 172 4.04 -1.77 15.35
CA CYS A 172 2.62 -1.76 15.72
C CYS A 172 1.71 -1.01 14.74
N GLN A 173 2.03 -0.98 13.44
CA GLN A 173 1.21 -0.30 12.43
C GLN A 173 0.11 -1.20 11.82
N ASP A 174 0.00 -2.47 12.22
CA ASP A 174 -1.10 -3.34 11.76
C ASP A 174 -2.47 -2.84 12.28
N MET A 175 -2.49 -2.27 13.48
CA MET A 175 -3.63 -1.57 14.06
C MET A 175 -3.19 -0.20 14.60
N THR A 176 -3.18 0.80 13.72
CA THR A 176 -2.79 2.15 14.10
C THR A 176 -3.72 2.73 15.17
N LYS A 177 -3.12 3.36 16.19
CA LYS A 177 -3.84 4.08 17.25
C LYS A 177 -4.12 5.54 16.87
N PHE A 178 -3.57 6.00 15.75
CA PHE A 178 -3.71 7.37 15.28
C PHE A 178 -5.02 7.55 14.51
N ARG A 179 -5.66 8.69 14.75
CA ARG A 179 -6.83 9.14 13.98
C ARG A 179 -6.41 10.16 12.95
N GLY A 180 -6.93 10.00 11.73
CA GLY A 180 -6.62 10.85 10.60
C GLY A 180 -5.39 10.40 9.81
N ARG A 181 -5.44 10.62 8.50
CA ARG A 181 -4.42 10.21 7.54
C ARG A 181 -3.07 10.82 7.85
N ASP A 182 -3.01 12.10 8.22
CA ASP A 182 -1.73 12.79 8.38
C ASP A 182 -0.95 12.26 9.58
N ARG A 183 -1.61 12.03 10.71
CA ARG A 183 -0.98 11.44 11.91
C ARG A 183 -0.59 9.98 11.69
N ALA A 184 -1.47 9.20 11.06
CA ALA A 184 -1.16 7.82 10.72
C ALA A 184 -0.02 7.73 9.68
N GLY A 185 0.02 8.68 8.74
CA GLY A 185 1.01 8.80 7.70
C GLY A 185 2.38 9.12 8.28
N TRP A 186 2.46 10.11 9.17
CA TRP A 186 3.67 10.36 9.96
C TRP A 186 4.11 9.07 10.63
N ALA A 187 3.27 8.45 11.46
CA ALA A 187 3.63 7.24 12.21
C ALA A 187 4.15 6.10 11.31
N PHE A 188 3.58 5.94 10.12
CA PHE A 188 4.05 4.99 9.12
C PHE A 188 5.43 5.34 8.56
N THR A 189 5.68 6.61 8.20
CA THR A 189 7.00 7.08 7.76
C THR A 189 8.05 6.94 8.87
N CYS A 190 7.67 7.19 10.14
CA CYS A 190 8.49 6.93 11.33
C CYS A 190 8.94 5.46 11.39
N ALA A 191 7.99 4.55 11.24
CA ALA A 191 8.23 3.12 11.29
C ALA A 191 9.14 2.67 10.13
N ALA A 192 8.95 3.23 8.93
CA ALA A 192 9.81 2.97 7.78
C ALA A 192 11.26 3.42 8.02
N ALA A 193 11.46 4.62 8.57
CA ALA A 193 12.79 5.11 8.95
C ALA A 193 13.43 4.26 10.05
N ALA A 194 12.66 3.88 11.08
CA ALA A 194 13.13 3.01 12.15
C ALA A 194 13.55 1.62 11.64
N TYR A 195 12.80 1.05 10.69
CA TYR A 195 13.18 -0.21 10.04
C TYR A 195 14.56 -0.12 9.39
N ASN A 196 14.86 0.98 8.68
CA ASN A 196 16.18 1.19 8.11
C ASN A 196 17.27 1.19 9.20
N LEU A 197 17.06 1.90 10.31
CA LEU A 197 18.02 1.95 11.44
C LEU A 197 18.28 0.56 12.03
N VAL A 198 17.24 -0.26 12.20
CA VAL A 198 17.37 -1.65 12.67
C VAL A 198 18.18 -2.51 11.70
N ARG A 199 18.15 -2.16 10.41
CA ARG A 199 18.84 -2.92 9.36
C ARG A 199 20.30 -2.54 9.18
N LEU A 200 20.67 -1.28 9.42
CA LEU A 200 22.03 -0.76 9.23
C LEU A 200 23.13 -1.60 9.89
N PRO A 201 23.00 -2.06 11.16
CA PRO A 201 24.06 -2.85 11.79
C PRO A 201 24.43 -4.12 11.02
N LYS A 202 23.45 -4.82 10.46
CA LYS A 202 23.69 -6.03 9.65
C LYS A 202 24.40 -5.71 8.33
N LEU A 203 24.11 -4.55 7.75
CA LEU A 203 24.76 -4.10 6.51
C LEU A 203 26.20 -3.67 6.77
N MET A 204 26.46 -2.99 7.89
CA MET A 204 27.80 -2.59 8.31
C MET A 204 28.68 -3.81 8.61
N ALA A 205 28.15 -4.79 9.35
CA ALA A 205 28.87 -6.03 9.64
C ALA A 205 29.20 -6.86 8.39
N ALA A 206 28.36 -6.80 7.35
CA ALA A 206 28.62 -7.47 6.08
C ALA A 206 29.60 -6.72 5.15
N SER A 207 29.92 -5.46 5.47
CA SER A 207 30.86 -4.63 4.71
C SER A 207 32.26 -4.56 5.34
N ALA A 208 32.41 -5.09 6.56
CA ALA A 208 33.67 -5.22 7.29
C ALA A 208 34.32 -6.57 6.96
#